data_AF-A0A663FFZ2-F1
#
_entry.id   AF-A0A663FFZ2-F1
#
_cell.length_a   1.000
_cell.length_b   1.000
_cell.length_c   1.000
_cell.angle_alpha   90.00
_cell.angle_beta   90.00
_cell.angle_gamma   90.00
#
_symmetry.space_group_name_H-M   'P 1'
#
loop_
_entity.id
_entity.type
_entity.pdbx_description
1 polymer ?
#
loop_
_entity_poly.entity_id
_entity_poly.type
_entity_poly.pdbx_seq_one_letter_code
_entity_poly.pdbx_strand_id
1 'polypeptide(L)'
;MLAEVLFCQPAMPSLGLALTFDADQLFWFDFPRSSWTPRLPDLPSWPPGLEPPAELVRDATLCQDLRRSLTERVTGLLPESKGIPVADVFPMQPPALGEANTLVCMVGNIFPPAVEISWQLDGVPVTQGVTHTHYTPTADLAFVRFSYLLVTPAAGDIYACIVTHEGDNASVVTYWGAFLVHVASSCPLAANGSVLDFDFTLVFNKNPLVCYEPDAQHFTPCDWGLLRPFATVVAAFLNNGTGWVQRAEARRRACRDLAPRFWSSTMLRRTPPQARIISSKTSNTRASVLLTCHVWGFYPAEVTVSWLLNGNVVGPGERPPTSAIPNGDWTYQTRVTLTAAPTAGDTFSCLVQHVSLDEPLLEEWSPGLSPGLTVKVAVATVLMVLGLSFFIVGVYCYRGKPPAPGYTPLPGDTYPAGSI
;
A
#
# COMPACT_ATOMS: atom_id res chain seq x y z
N MET A 1 10.53 -13.22 8.94
CA MET A 1 11.96 -12.87 9.11
C MET A 1 12.05 -11.53 9.80
N LEU A 2 12.71 -11.46 10.95
CA LEU A 2 12.98 -10.19 11.63
C LEU A 2 14.27 -9.59 11.04
N ALA A 3 14.24 -8.33 10.62
CA ALA A 3 15.41 -7.67 10.03
C ALA A 3 15.55 -6.24 10.54
N GLU A 4 16.77 -5.79 10.76
CA GLU A 4 17.07 -4.39 11.08
C GLU A 4 18.17 -3.85 10.21
N VAL A 5 17.95 -2.62 9.74
CA VAL A 5 18.89 -1.93 8.87
C VAL A 5 19.10 -0.52 9.40
N LEU A 6 20.35 -0.24 9.79
CA LEU A 6 20.89 1.10 9.95
C LEU A 6 21.52 1.51 8.62
N PHE A 7 21.18 2.69 8.10
CA PHE A 7 21.83 3.25 6.92
C PHE A 7 22.33 4.66 7.18
N CYS A 8 23.39 5.07 6.49
CA CYS A 8 23.88 6.44 6.50
C CYS A 8 24.38 6.88 5.12
N GLN A 9 24.08 8.13 4.76
CA GLN A 9 24.27 8.69 3.43
C GLN A 9 24.53 10.20 3.49
N PRO A 10 24.98 10.84 2.39
CA PRO A 10 25.14 12.29 2.36
C PRO A 10 23.82 13.06 2.21
N ALA A 11 22.86 12.52 1.44
CA ALA A 11 21.55 13.13 1.16
C ALA A 11 20.58 13.01 2.35
N MET A 12 19.44 13.71 2.32
CA MET A 12 18.46 13.63 3.40
C MET A 12 17.43 12.51 3.15
N PRO A 13 17.07 11.71 4.18
CA PRO A 13 17.65 11.67 5.52
C PRO A 13 19.08 11.12 5.52
N SER A 14 20.01 11.76 6.23
CA SER A 14 21.42 11.36 6.27
C SER A 14 21.68 10.07 7.04
N LEU A 15 20.67 9.61 7.79
CA LEU A 15 20.71 8.48 8.67
C LEU A 15 19.29 7.93 8.88
N GLY A 16 19.15 6.62 8.97
CA GLY A 16 17.89 5.99 9.39
C GLY A 16 18.13 4.59 9.94
N LEU A 17 17.25 4.17 10.83
CA LEU A 17 17.27 2.85 11.46
C LEU A 17 15.84 2.33 11.54
N ALA A 18 15.60 1.15 10.99
CA ALA A 18 14.29 0.52 10.97
C ALA A 18 14.37 -0.97 11.28
N LEU A 19 13.41 -1.45 12.07
CA LEU A 19 13.14 -2.86 12.35
C LEU A 19 11.92 -3.29 11.53
N THR A 20 12.02 -4.41 10.83
CA THR A 20 10.95 -4.99 10.01
C THR A 20 10.71 -6.47 10.37
N PHE A 21 9.50 -6.94 10.11
CA PHE A 21 9.13 -8.35 10.14
C PHE A 21 8.45 -8.70 8.82
N ASP A 22 9.05 -9.60 8.03
CA ASP A 22 8.57 -9.95 6.69
C ASP A 22 8.32 -8.73 5.79
N ALA A 23 9.28 -7.79 5.82
CA ALA A 23 9.26 -6.49 5.13
C ALA A 23 8.22 -5.47 5.62
N ASP A 24 7.37 -5.81 6.58
CA ASP A 24 6.50 -4.85 7.27
C ASP A 24 7.29 -4.12 8.38
N GLN A 25 7.31 -2.79 8.35
CA GLN A 25 8.01 -1.99 9.35
C GLN A 25 7.34 -2.14 10.72
N LEU A 26 8.11 -2.57 11.74
CA LEU A 26 7.70 -2.62 13.13
C LEU A 26 7.98 -1.29 13.82
N PHE A 27 9.23 -0.84 13.74
CA PHE A 27 9.72 0.36 14.41
C PHE A 27 10.72 1.10 13.54
N TRP A 28 10.87 2.40 13.78
CA TRP A 28 12.04 3.17 13.37
C TRP A 28 12.59 3.93 14.56
N PHE A 29 13.87 4.26 14.50
CA PHE A 29 14.50 5.06 15.53
C PHE A 29 14.49 6.54 15.15
N ASP A 30 13.91 7.37 16.00
CA ASP A 30 13.97 8.82 15.88
C ASP A 30 15.27 9.29 16.55
N PHE A 31 16.31 9.54 15.74
CA PHE A 31 17.62 9.98 16.23
C PHE A 31 17.55 11.33 16.99
N PRO A 32 16.88 12.38 16.47
CA PRO A 32 16.68 13.62 17.21
C PRO A 32 16.03 13.43 18.59
N ARG A 33 15.02 12.56 18.71
CA ARG A 33 14.35 12.27 20.00
C ARG A 33 15.05 11.18 20.82
N SER A 34 16.01 10.48 20.23
CA SER A 34 16.71 9.33 20.81
C SER A 34 15.75 8.25 21.34
N SER A 35 14.74 7.90 20.54
CA SER A 35 13.69 6.94 20.93
C SER A 35 13.19 6.09 19.77
N TRP A 36 12.86 4.83 20.06
CA TRP A 36 12.14 3.96 19.15
C TRP A 36 10.67 4.38 19.03
N THR A 37 10.17 4.43 17.79
CA THR A 37 8.79 4.78 17.48
C THR A 37 8.10 3.61 16.75
N PRO A 38 6.93 3.15 17.21
CA PRO A 38 6.20 2.05 16.58
C PRO A 38 5.48 2.49 15.30
N ARG A 39 5.40 1.60 14.31
CA ARG A 39 4.65 1.81 13.06
C ARG A 39 3.16 1.81 13.26
N LEU A 40 2.67 0.94 14.11
CA LEU A 40 1.26 0.84 14.44
C LEU A 40 1.05 1.17 15.92
N PRO A 41 -0.06 1.83 16.27
CA PRO A 41 -0.33 2.27 17.64
C PRO A 41 -0.56 1.11 18.62
N ASP A 42 -0.92 -0.07 18.12
CA ASP A 42 -1.20 -1.30 18.88
C ASP A 42 0.05 -2.18 19.10
N LEU A 43 1.20 -1.79 18.55
CA LEU A 43 2.46 -2.49 18.84
C LEU A 43 2.89 -2.24 20.30
N PRO A 44 3.37 -3.28 21.01
CA PRO A 44 3.96 -3.10 22.33
C PRO A 44 5.11 -2.09 22.29
N SER A 45 5.36 -1.38 23.39
CA SER A 45 6.47 -0.43 23.46
C SER A 45 7.82 -1.14 23.34
N TRP A 46 8.83 -0.39 22.87
CA TRP A 46 10.20 -0.91 22.78
C TRP A 46 10.73 -1.32 24.16
N PRO A 47 11.32 -2.52 24.32
CA PRO A 47 11.84 -2.99 25.59
C PRO A 47 12.93 -2.08 26.18
N PRO A 48 12.82 -1.65 27.46
CA PRO A 48 13.90 -0.91 28.09
C PRO A 48 15.15 -1.80 28.24
N GLY A 49 16.32 -1.22 27.97
CA GLY A 49 17.63 -1.88 28.11
C GLY A 49 18.07 -2.72 26.90
N LEU A 50 17.19 -2.99 25.94
CA LEU A 50 17.58 -3.57 24.66
C LEU A 50 17.97 -2.47 23.69
N GLU A 51 19.18 -2.54 23.15
CA GLU A 51 19.75 -1.55 22.22
C GLU A 51 19.55 -0.11 22.70
N PRO A 52 20.24 0.26 23.80
CA PRO A 52 20.04 1.57 24.42
C PRO A 52 20.38 2.70 23.44
N PRO A 53 19.64 3.84 23.48
CA PRO A 53 19.84 4.96 22.55
C PRO A 53 21.28 5.43 22.41
N ALA A 54 22.05 5.46 23.51
CA ALA A 54 23.45 5.88 23.49
C ALA A 54 24.34 4.99 22.62
N GLU A 55 24.06 3.68 22.53
CA GLU A 55 24.80 2.78 21.63
C GLU A 55 24.36 2.97 20.18
N LEU A 56 23.06 3.14 19.91
CA LEU A 56 22.56 3.40 18.55
C LEU A 56 23.12 4.70 17.96
N VAL A 57 23.31 5.73 18.79
CA VAL A 57 23.96 6.98 18.37
C VAL A 57 25.44 6.77 18.04
N ARG A 58 26.17 5.91 18.79
CA ARG A 58 27.57 5.58 18.46
C ARG A 58 27.68 4.83 17.14
N ASP A 59 26.75 3.91 16.89
CA ASP A 59 26.65 3.18 15.64
C ASP A 59 26.40 4.09 14.44
N ALA A 60 25.51 5.05 14.61
CA ALA A 60 25.26 6.08 13.60
C ALA A 60 26.53 6.86 13.26
N THR A 61 27.29 7.29 14.28
CA THR A 61 28.58 7.98 14.08
C THR A 61 29.56 7.09 13.32
N LEU A 62 29.71 5.81 13.70
CA LEU A 62 30.62 4.94 12.96
C LEU A 62 30.15 4.73 11.52
N CYS A 63 28.86 4.51 11.30
CA CYS A 63 28.33 4.37 9.95
C CYS A 63 28.77 5.56 9.09
N GLN A 64 28.61 6.79 9.59
CA GLN A 64 29.00 8.00 8.88
C GLN A 64 30.52 8.09 8.63
N ASP A 65 31.34 7.69 9.60
CA ASP A 65 32.81 7.67 9.48
C ASP A 65 33.30 6.61 8.48
N LEU A 66 32.70 5.42 8.49
CA LEU A 66 32.94 4.36 7.52
C LEU A 66 32.55 4.81 6.12
N ARG A 67 31.37 5.40 5.97
CA ARG A 67 30.91 5.94 4.68
C ARG A 67 31.92 6.96 4.15
N ARG A 68 32.33 7.95 4.96
CA ARG A 68 33.30 8.97 4.56
C ARG A 68 34.62 8.32 4.11
N SER A 69 35.16 7.42 4.92
CA SER A 69 36.43 6.74 4.66
C SER A 69 36.38 5.84 3.41
N LEU A 70 35.27 5.12 3.20
CA LEU A 70 35.08 4.27 2.02
C LEU A 70 34.88 5.11 0.76
N THR A 71 34.03 6.14 0.81
CA THR A 71 33.81 7.07 -0.30
C THR A 71 35.13 7.67 -0.79
N GLU A 72 35.97 8.20 0.11
CA GLU A 72 37.28 8.78 -0.25
C GLU A 72 38.20 7.81 -0.99
N ARG A 73 38.13 6.51 -0.65
CA ARG A 73 38.99 5.47 -1.22
C ARG A 73 38.47 4.92 -2.55
N VAL A 74 37.17 4.95 -2.78
CA VAL A 74 36.52 4.31 -3.94
C VAL A 74 35.99 5.30 -4.97
N THR A 75 36.04 6.60 -4.68
CA THR A 75 35.67 7.66 -5.63
C THR A 75 36.55 7.54 -6.88
N GLY A 76 35.91 7.44 -8.05
CA GLY A 76 36.58 7.24 -9.33
C GLY A 76 36.97 5.78 -9.64
N LEU A 77 36.79 4.86 -8.69
CA LEU A 77 37.02 3.43 -8.88
C LEU A 77 35.69 2.65 -9.00
N LEU A 78 34.69 3.02 -8.19
CA LEU A 78 33.38 2.38 -8.20
C LEU A 78 32.29 3.37 -8.60
N PRO A 79 31.29 2.92 -9.38
CA PRO A 79 30.09 3.70 -9.59
C PRO A 79 29.25 3.72 -8.31
N GLU A 80 28.61 4.86 -8.07
CA GLU A 80 27.58 4.96 -7.04
C GLU A 80 26.37 4.13 -7.45
N SER A 81 25.79 3.36 -6.52
CA SER A 81 24.60 2.58 -6.81
C SER A 81 23.38 3.49 -6.78
N LYS A 82 22.51 3.30 -7.78
CA LYS A 82 21.26 4.03 -7.93
C LYS A 82 20.15 3.06 -8.29
N GLY A 83 19.10 3.06 -7.49
CA GLY A 83 17.82 2.44 -7.81
C GLY A 83 17.00 3.38 -8.70
N ILE A 84 16.16 2.80 -9.55
CA ILE A 84 15.19 3.56 -10.34
C ILE A 84 13.87 3.44 -9.57
N PRO A 85 13.41 4.50 -8.88
CA PRO A 85 12.18 4.42 -8.11
C PRO A 85 11.01 4.07 -9.02
N VAL A 86 10.24 3.07 -8.62
CA VAL A 86 9.03 2.65 -9.34
C VAL A 86 7.84 3.02 -8.47
N ALA A 87 6.96 3.87 -9.00
CA ALA A 87 5.77 4.34 -8.31
C ALA A 87 4.53 3.62 -8.83
N ASP A 88 3.84 2.93 -7.93
CA ASP A 88 2.55 2.31 -8.19
C ASP A 88 1.45 3.08 -7.44
N VAL A 89 0.47 3.58 -8.18
CA VAL A 89 -0.66 4.35 -7.64
C VAL A 89 -1.93 3.51 -7.66
N PHE A 90 -2.56 3.35 -6.50
CA PHE A 90 -3.78 2.56 -6.36
C PHE A 90 -4.62 3.06 -5.18
N PRO A 91 -5.95 2.90 -5.21
CA PRO A 91 -6.80 3.24 -4.08
C PRO A 91 -6.75 2.14 -3.00
N MET A 92 -6.99 2.48 -1.73
CA MET A 92 -7.13 1.51 -0.63
C MET A 92 -8.39 0.66 -0.73
N GLN A 93 -9.44 1.22 -1.35
CA GLN A 93 -10.74 0.57 -1.53
C GLN A 93 -11.17 0.66 -3.00
N PRO A 94 -12.05 -0.23 -3.48
CA PRO A 94 -12.54 -0.16 -4.85
C PRO A 94 -13.13 1.23 -5.15
N PRO A 95 -12.74 1.86 -6.27
CA PRO A 95 -13.11 3.25 -6.54
C PRO A 95 -14.62 3.39 -6.76
N ALA A 96 -15.22 4.36 -6.08
CA ALA A 96 -16.62 4.78 -6.25
C ALA A 96 -16.67 6.31 -6.32
N LEU A 97 -17.36 6.84 -7.33
CA LEU A 97 -17.42 8.29 -7.57
C LEU A 97 -18.20 8.98 -6.44
N GLY A 98 -17.65 10.08 -5.92
CA GLY A 98 -18.25 10.86 -4.84
C GLY A 98 -18.15 10.23 -3.45
N GLU A 99 -17.51 9.06 -3.31
CA GLU A 99 -17.23 8.42 -2.02
C GLU A 99 -15.79 8.69 -1.59
N ALA A 100 -15.56 9.00 -0.31
CA ALA A 100 -14.22 9.25 0.20
C ALA A 100 -13.34 7.99 0.08
N ASN A 101 -12.10 8.16 -0.37
CA ASN A 101 -11.13 7.09 -0.52
C ASN A 101 -9.71 7.62 -0.23
N THR A 102 -8.74 6.73 -0.07
CA THR A 102 -7.32 7.07 0.09
C THR A 102 -6.56 6.49 -1.09
N LEU A 103 -5.87 7.34 -1.84
CA LEU A 103 -4.89 6.89 -2.84
C LEU A 103 -3.56 6.60 -2.13
N VAL A 104 -2.96 5.49 -2.51
CA VAL A 104 -1.63 5.06 -2.08
C VAL A 104 -0.70 5.19 -3.26
N CYS A 105 0.47 5.80 -3.03
CA CYS A 105 1.61 5.74 -3.92
C CYS A 105 2.70 4.92 -3.24
N MET A 106 2.85 3.67 -3.68
CA MET A 106 3.93 2.79 -3.25
C MET A 106 5.14 3.06 -4.13
N VAL A 107 6.23 3.52 -3.54
CA VAL A 107 7.48 3.80 -4.27
C VAL A 107 8.51 2.76 -3.87
N GLY A 108 8.79 1.82 -4.77
CA GLY A 108 9.79 0.76 -4.58
C GLY A 108 11.11 1.05 -5.28
N ASN A 109 12.09 0.15 -5.11
CA ASN A 109 13.43 0.25 -5.70
C ASN A 109 14.14 1.59 -5.41
N ILE A 110 13.90 2.16 -4.23
CA ILE A 110 14.55 3.39 -3.81
C ILE A 110 15.95 3.05 -3.31
N PHE A 111 16.97 3.63 -3.95
CA PHE A 111 18.35 3.55 -3.50
C PHE A 111 19.18 4.68 -4.13
N PRO A 112 19.95 5.47 -3.36
CA PRO A 112 19.82 5.68 -1.92
C PRO A 112 18.40 6.11 -1.48
N PRO A 113 18.02 5.98 -0.19
CA PRO A 113 16.74 6.47 0.36
C PRO A 113 16.68 8.00 0.42
N ALA A 114 16.61 8.65 -0.74
CA ALA A 114 16.52 10.10 -0.90
C ALA A 114 15.67 10.43 -2.14
N VAL A 115 14.35 10.37 -1.96
CA VAL A 115 13.35 10.75 -2.97
C VAL A 115 12.32 11.71 -2.39
N GLU A 116 11.86 12.62 -3.24
CA GLU A 116 10.74 13.50 -2.99
C GLU A 116 9.49 12.90 -3.66
N ILE A 117 8.37 12.87 -2.93
CA ILE A 117 7.10 12.31 -3.41
C ILE A 117 6.06 13.41 -3.32
N SER A 118 5.49 13.80 -4.45
CA SER A 118 4.44 14.82 -4.52
C SER A 118 3.22 14.31 -5.28
N TRP A 119 2.06 14.90 -4.98
CA TRP A 119 0.80 14.56 -5.65
C TRP A 119 0.34 15.70 -6.54
N GLN A 120 -0.32 15.33 -7.63
CA GLN A 120 -0.99 16.26 -8.54
C GLN A 120 -2.42 15.79 -8.82
N LEU A 121 -3.34 16.75 -8.97
CA LEU A 121 -4.69 16.56 -9.51
C LEU A 121 -4.79 17.41 -10.77
N ASP A 122 -5.01 16.77 -11.92
CA ASP A 122 -5.09 17.42 -13.24
C ASP A 122 -3.88 18.33 -13.53
N GLY A 123 -2.69 17.89 -13.09
CA GLY A 123 -1.42 18.61 -13.22
C GLY A 123 -1.17 19.69 -12.17
N VAL A 124 -2.11 19.96 -11.27
CA VAL A 124 -1.96 20.94 -10.19
C VAL A 124 -1.47 20.25 -8.91
N PRO A 125 -0.40 20.74 -8.26
CA PRO A 125 0.11 20.14 -7.02
C PRO A 125 -0.92 20.13 -5.88
N VAL A 126 -1.00 19.01 -5.17
CA VAL A 126 -1.86 18.82 -4.00
C VAL A 126 -1.01 18.42 -2.80
N THR A 127 -1.17 19.15 -1.69
CA THR A 127 -0.43 18.92 -0.44
C THR A 127 -1.35 18.65 0.75
N GLN A 128 -2.60 19.08 0.68
CA GLN A 128 -3.56 18.87 1.76
C GLN A 128 -3.97 17.39 1.83
N GLY A 129 -3.94 16.81 3.04
CA GLY A 129 -4.27 15.40 3.24
C GLY A 129 -3.20 14.43 2.73
N VAL A 130 -2.04 14.93 2.32
CA VAL A 130 -0.88 14.10 1.96
C VAL A 130 -0.11 13.70 3.21
N THR A 131 0.20 12.41 3.31
CA THR A 131 1.11 11.88 4.34
C THR A 131 2.11 10.92 3.72
N HIS A 132 3.23 10.69 4.40
CA HIS A 132 4.30 9.80 3.94
C HIS A 132 4.77 8.89 5.08
N THR A 133 5.15 7.66 4.76
CA THR A 133 5.86 6.80 5.71
C THR A 133 7.35 7.13 5.73
N HIS A 134 8.03 6.61 6.75
CA HIS A 134 9.48 6.45 6.72
C HIS A 134 9.89 5.42 5.65
N TYR A 135 11.17 5.44 5.29
CA TYR A 135 11.76 4.41 4.42
C TYR A 135 11.76 3.07 5.15
N THR A 136 11.28 2.04 4.47
CA THR A 136 11.27 0.66 4.97
C THR A 136 12.28 -0.14 4.16
N PRO A 137 13.28 -0.78 4.81
CA PRO A 137 14.27 -1.59 4.10
C PRO A 137 13.62 -2.88 3.58
N THR A 138 14.04 -3.29 2.38
CA THR A 138 13.62 -4.55 1.75
C THR A 138 14.74 -5.59 1.83
N ALA A 139 14.42 -6.86 1.55
CA ALA A 139 15.38 -7.97 1.64
C ALA A 139 16.56 -7.83 0.66
N ASP A 140 16.37 -7.14 -0.47
CA ASP A 140 17.41 -6.82 -1.46
C ASP A 140 18.20 -5.54 -1.13
N LEU A 141 18.08 -5.05 0.11
CA LEU A 141 18.74 -3.84 0.60
C LEU A 141 18.38 -2.56 -0.18
N ALA A 142 17.23 -2.56 -0.86
CA ALA A 142 16.59 -1.34 -1.33
C ALA A 142 15.66 -0.78 -0.24
N PHE A 143 14.93 0.27 -0.59
CA PHE A 143 13.91 0.85 0.26
C PHE A 143 12.59 0.97 -0.49
N VAL A 144 11.51 0.85 0.27
CA VAL A 144 10.16 1.23 -0.13
C VAL A 144 9.68 2.39 0.73
N ARG A 145 8.88 3.27 0.16
CA ARG A 145 8.21 4.38 0.86
C ARG A 145 6.80 4.53 0.34
N PHE A 146 5.85 4.77 1.24
CA PHE A 146 4.45 4.97 0.89
C PHE A 146 4.08 6.44 1.07
N SER A 147 3.25 6.95 0.16
CA SER A 147 2.54 8.21 0.34
C SER A 147 1.05 8.00 0.21
N TYR A 148 0.28 8.69 1.03
CA TYR A 148 -1.18 8.62 1.04
C TYR A 148 -1.77 9.97 0.71
N LEU A 149 -2.82 9.99 -0.11
CA LEU A 149 -3.63 11.17 -0.40
C LEU A 149 -5.10 10.86 -0.14
N LEU A 150 -5.71 11.63 0.76
CA LEU A 150 -7.15 11.59 1.01
C LEU A 150 -7.89 12.27 -0.14
N VAL A 151 -8.84 11.57 -0.77
CA VAL A 151 -9.57 12.05 -1.96
C VAL A 151 -11.07 11.78 -1.86
N THR A 152 -11.85 12.50 -2.67
CA THR A 152 -13.24 12.16 -2.99
C THR A 152 -13.36 12.27 -4.51
N PRO A 153 -13.12 11.18 -5.26
CA PRO A 153 -12.89 11.26 -6.70
C PRO A 153 -14.17 11.65 -7.44
N ALA A 154 -14.05 12.64 -8.32
CA ALA A 154 -15.07 12.99 -9.29
C ALA A 154 -14.78 12.35 -10.66
N ALA A 155 -15.79 12.33 -11.52
CA ALA A 155 -15.64 11.79 -12.86
C ALA A 155 -14.71 12.70 -13.68
N GLY A 156 -13.59 12.14 -14.14
CA GLY A 156 -12.61 12.85 -14.96
C GLY A 156 -11.35 13.30 -14.21
N ASP A 157 -11.34 13.23 -12.88
CA ASP A 157 -10.14 13.54 -12.08
C ASP A 157 -8.97 12.63 -12.45
N ILE A 158 -7.80 13.23 -12.69
CA ILE A 158 -6.55 12.49 -12.92
C ILE A 158 -5.58 12.82 -11.79
N TYR A 159 -5.41 11.86 -10.88
CA TYR A 159 -4.40 11.93 -9.82
C TYR A 159 -3.08 11.33 -10.30
N ALA A 160 -1.98 12.03 -10.03
CA ALA A 160 -0.64 11.54 -10.32
C ALA A 160 0.26 11.64 -9.08
N CYS A 161 1.04 10.59 -8.84
CA CYS A 161 2.14 10.61 -7.88
C CYS A 161 3.43 10.85 -8.65
N ILE A 162 4.14 11.93 -8.32
CA ILE A 162 5.40 12.32 -8.95
C ILE A 162 6.51 12.01 -7.97
N VAL A 163 7.46 11.19 -8.41
CA VAL A 163 8.64 10.81 -7.65
C VAL A 163 9.87 11.38 -8.33
N THR A 164 10.64 12.16 -7.59
CA THR A 164 11.91 12.72 -8.06
C THR A 164 13.02 12.40 -7.08
N HIS A 165 14.26 12.35 -7.56
CA HIS A 165 15.40 12.35 -6.65
C HIS A 165 15.71 13.78 -6.20
N GLU A 166 16.27 13.90 -5.01
CA GLU A 166 16.77 15.17 -4.48
C GLU A 166 17.82 15.75 -5.46
N GLY A 167 17.55 16.91 -6.07
CA GLY A 167 18.43 17.59 -7.02
C GLY A 167 18.02 17.54 -8.51
N ASP A 168 16.91 16.86 -8.85
CA ASP A 168 16.39 16.84 -10.23
C ASP A 168 15.58 18.12 -10.54
N ASN A 169 16.15 19.06 -11.30
CA ASN A 169 15.45 20.29 -11.75
C ASN A 169 14.59 20.10 -13.02
N ALA A 170 14.69 18.94 -13.66
CA ALA A 170 13.85 18.54 -14.80
C ALA A 170 13.99 17.02 -14.97
N SER A 171 12.97 16.38 -15.55
CA SER A 171 13.00 14.99 -16.03
C SER A 171 13.96 14.82 -17.22
N VAL A 172 15.22 15.21 -17.03
CA VAL A 172 16.34 14.91 -17.92
C VAL A 172 17.26 14.02 -17.11
N VAL A 173 17.37 12.79 -17.58
CA VAL A 173 18.26 11.72 -17.10
C VAL A 173 19.62 12.30 -16.72
N THR A 174 19.77 12.70 -15.46
CA THR A 174 21.04 13.03 -14.82
C THR A 174 21.10 12.16 -13.57
N TYR A 175 21.93 11.12 -13.64
CA TYR A 175 21.98 10.10 -12.62
C TYR A 175 22.75 10.61 -11.40
N TRP A 176 22.05 11.11 -10.37
CA TRP A 176 22.63 11.23 -9.03
C TRP A 176 22.58 9.86 -8.34
N GLY A 177 23.74 9.22 -8.14
CA GLY A 177 23.90 8.12 -7.20
C GLY A 177 24.41 8.64 -5.85
N ALA A 178 24.57 7.77 -4.87
CA ALA A 178 25.44 8.05 -3.74
C ALA A 178 26.04 6.76 -3.18
N PHE A 179 27.21 6.84 -2.56
CA PHE A 179 27.70 5.77 -1.71
C PHE A 179 26.93 5.70 -0.40
N LEU A 180 26.37 4.52 -0.14
CA LEU A 180 25.54 4.19 1.02
C LEU A 180 26.18 3.05 1.80
N VAL A 181 26.26 3.20 3.13
CA VAL A 181 26.65 2.11 4.05
C VAL A 181 25.41 1.64 4.79
N HIS A 182 25.20 0.32 4.84
CA HIS A 182 24.25 -0.32 5.75
C HIS A 182 24.96 -1.15 6.80
N VAL A 183 24.42 -1.15 8.00
CA VAL A 183 24.61 -2.23 8.96
C VAL A 183 23.28 -2.98 8.99
N ALA A 184 23.28 -4.20 8.46
CA ALA A 184 22.09 -5.03 8.33
C ALA A 184 22.22 -6.26 9.22
N SER A 185 21.13 -6.62 9.90
CA SER A 185 21.01 -7.89 10.59
C SER A 185 19.69 -8.55 10.28
N SER A 186 19.68 -9.87 10.16
CA SER A 186 18.46 -10.65 9.92
C SER A 186 18.44 -11.95 10.69
N CYS A 187 17.26 -12.31 11.13
CA CYS A 187 17.00 -13.47 11.97
C CYS A 187 15.76 -14.18 11.45
N PRO A 188 15.92 -15.22 10.62
CA PRO A 188 14.83 -16.11 10.25
C PRO A 188 14.26 -16.77 11.51
N LEU A 189 12.93 -16.83 11.58
CA LEU A 189 12.22 -17.38 12.74
C LEU A 189 11.42 -18.59 12.29
N ALA A 190 11.37 -19.62 13.13
CA ALA A 190 10.50 -20.77 12.95
C ALA A 190 9.04 -20.40 13.29
N ALA A 191 8.10 -21.27 12.92
CA ALA A 191 6.67 -21.08 13.19
C ALA A 191 6.30 -21.01 14.70
N ASN A 192 7.19 -21.45 15.59
CA ASN A 192 7.04 -21.32 17.04
C ASN A 192 7.73 -20.06 17.62
N GLY A 193 8.26 -19.18 16.75
CA GLY A 193 8.99 -17.98 17.14
C GLY A 193 10.46 -18.20 17.52
N SER A 194 11.00 -19.42 17.47
CA SER A 194 12.42 -19.65 17.75
C SER A 194 13.31 -19.16 16.61
N VAL A 195 14.43 -18.53 16.94
CA VAL A 195 15.45 -18.08 15.97
C VAL A 195 16.10 -19.30 15.30
N LEU A 196 16.08 -19.32 13.96
CA LEU A 196 16.70 -20.36 13.14
C LEU A 196 18.15 -20.04 12.80
N ASP A 197 18.42 -18.77 12.50
CA ASP A 197 19.74 -18.30 12.08
C ASP A 197 19.96 -16.83 12.47
N PHE A 198 21.20 -16.35 12.35
CA PHE A 198 21.57 -14.96 12.60
C PHE A 198 22.62 -14.47 11.61
N ASP A 199 22.22 -13.52 10.77
CA ASP A 199 23.12 -12.78 9.90
C ASP A 199 23.36 -11.37 10.45
N PHE A 200 24.61 -10.92 10.40
CA PHE A 200 24.98 -9.54 10.64
C PHE A 200 26.07 -9.13 9.65
N THR A 201 25.78 -8.09 8.87
CA THR A 201 26.58 -7.72 7.71
C THR A 201 26.74 -6.21 7.61
N LEU A 202 27.99 -5.76 7.45
CA LEU A 202 28.30 -4.42 6.97
C LEU A 202 28.26 -4.44 5.45
N VAL A 203 27.36 -3.67 4.86
CA VAL A 203 27.15 -3.59 3.41
C VAL A 203 27.59 -2.22 2.92
N PHE A 204 28.36 -2.18 1.84
CA PHE A 204 28.69 -0.95 1.14
C PHE A 204 28.13 -0.99 -0.27
N ASN A 205 27.27 -0.03 -0.61
CA ASN A 205 26.75 0.15 -1.96
C ASN A 205 26.07 -1.12 -2.51
N LYS A 206 25.19 -1.75 -1.72
CA LYS A 206 24.56 -3.08 -1.93
C LYS A 206 25.49 -4.30 -1.98
N ASN A 207 26.80 -4.13 -1.80
CA ASN A 207 27.75 -5.25 -1.74
C ASN A 207 28.05 -5.60 -0.27
N PRO A 208 27.78 -6.85 0.17
CA PRO A 208 28.24 -7.34 1.46
C PRO A 208 29.75 -7.18 1.57
N LEU A 209 30.22 -6.37 2.52
CA LEU A 209 31.63 -6.07 2.69
C LEU A 209 32.24 -6.99 3.75
N VAL A 210 31.67 -6.95 4.96
CA VAL A 210 32.14 -7.72 6.11
C VAL A 210 30.95 -8.43 6.76
N CYS A 211 31.11 -9.71 7.06
CA CYS A 211 30.08 -10.56 7.65
C CYS A 211 30.54 -11.03 9.02
N TYR A 212 29.61 -11.12 9.97
CA TYR A 212 29.87 -11.63 11.30
C TYR A 212 29.70 -13.16 11.32
N GLU A 213 30.71 -13.88 11.77
CA GLU A 213 30.63 -15.32 12.00
C GLU A 213 30.18 -15.56 13.46
N PRO A 214 28.93 -16.01 13.71
CA PRO A 214 28.39 -16.03 15.06
C PRO A 214 29.03 -17.10 15.96
N ASP A 215 29.54 -18.18 15.38
CA ASP A 215 30.19 -19.27 16.15
C ASP A 215 31.64 -18.94 16.50
N ALA A 216 32.34 -18.22 15.61
CA ALA A 216 33.70 -17.74 15.85
C ALA A 216 33.74 -16.41 16.62
N GLN A 217 32.59 -15.73 16.76
CA GLN A 217 32.46 -14.38 17.30
C GLN A 217 33.41 -13.38 16.64
N HIS A 218 33.52 -13.46 15.32
CA HIS A 218 34.58 -12.77 14.58
C HIS A 218 34.08 -12.25 13.24
N PHE A 219 34.48 -11.04 12.86
CA PHE A 219 34.15 -10.46 11.57
C PHE A 219 35.10 -10.95 10.48
N THR A 220 34.56 -11.39 9.35
CA THR A 220 35.33 -11.87 8.21
C THR A 220 34.99 -11.08 6.95
N PRO A 221 35.97 -10.85 6.05
CA PRO A 221 35.68 -10.24 4.76
C PRO A 221 34.81 -11.19 3.93
N CYS A 222 33.63 -10.74 3.54
CA CYS A 222 32.71 -11.52 2.72
C CYS A 222 32.44 -10.90 1.34
N ASP A 223 33.14 -9.81 0.98
CA ASP A 223 33.24 -9.37 -0.41
C ASP A 223 34.21 -10.27 -1.20
N TRP A 224 33.77 -10.71 -2.37
CA TRP A 224 34.55 -11.56 -3.28
C TRP A 224 35.10 -10.80 -4.48
N GLY A 225 34.85 -9.49 -4.56
CA GLY A 225 35.16 -8.63 -5.70
C GLY A 225 36.30 -7.66 -5.44
N LEU A 226 36.17 -6.47 -6.03
CA LEU A 226 37.16 -5.39 -5.98
C LEU A 226 37.34 -4.82 -4.56
N LEU A 227 36.39 -5.03 -3.66
CA LEU A 227 36.40 -4.47 -2.32
C LEU A 227 37.04 -5.40 -1.28
N ARG A 228 37.38 -6.64 -1.63
CA ARG A 228 37.96 -7.62 -0.71
C ARG A 228 39.19 -7.13 0.09
N PRO A 229 40.16 -6.40 -0.48
CA PRO A 229 41.27 -5.83 0.30
C PRO A 229 40.78 -4.85 1.37
N PHE A 230 39.77 -4.03 1.05
CA PHE A 230 39.16 -3.10 1.99
C PHE A 230 38.34 -3.84 3.04
N ALA A 231 37.55 -4.84 2.64
CA ALA A 231 36.82 -5.70 3.55
C ALA A 231 37.75 -6.33 4.60
N THR A 232 38.97 -6.71 4.21
CA THR A 232 39.96 -7.28 5.13
C THR A 232 40.41 -6.26 6.17
N VAL A 233 40.68 -5.01 5.76
CA VAL A 233 41.06 -3.91 6.67
C VAL A 233 39.91 -3.56 7.60
N VAL A 234 38.69 -3.46 7.08
CA VAL A 234 37.50 -3.15 7.86
C VAL A 234 37.19 -4.28 8.85
N ALA A 235 37.30 -5.55 8.45
CA ALA A 235 37.15 -6.69 9.34
C ALA A 235 38.18 -6.64 10.47
N ALA A 236 39.45 -6.39 10.17
CA ALA A 236 40.50 -6.23 11.18
C ALA A 236 40.19 -5.06 12.14
N PHE A 237 39.66 -3.95 11.64
CA PHE A 237 39.23 -2.82 12.48
C PHE A 237 38.05 -3.19 13.39
N LEU A 238 37.02 -3.86 12.86
CA LEU A 238 35.86 -4.28 13.64
C LEU A 238 36.24 -5.31 14.73
N ASN A 239 37.24 -6.15 14.47
CA ASN A 239 37.81 -7.09 15.44
C ASN A 239 38.86 -6.46 16.38
N ASN A 240 39.26 -5.19 16.17
CA ASN A 240 40.24 -4.51 17.01
C ASN A 240 39.61 -3.99 18.31
N GLY A 241 39.28 -4.93 19.19
CA GLY A 241 38.52 -4.73 20.43
C GLY A 241 37.24 -5.57 20.46
N THR A 242 36.45 -5.44 21.52
CA THR A 242 35.23 -6.25 21.69
C THR A 242 33.94 -5.52 21.34
N GLY A 243 33.98 -4.22 21.06
CA GLY A 243 32.77 -3.38 20.91
C GLY A 243 31.82 -3.88 19.82
N TRP A 244 32.32 -4.12 18.61
CA TRP A 244 31.50 -4.60 17.48
C TRP A 244 31.05 -6.05 17.63
N VAL A 245 31.89 -6.89 18.23
CA VAL A 245 31.53 -8.27 18.53
C VAL A 245 30.39 -8.28 19.56
N GLN A 246 30.51 -7.48 20.63
CA GLN A 246 29.45 -7.31 21.63
C GLN A 246 28.18 -6.72 21.03
N ARG A 247 28.31 -5.83 20.03
CA ARG A 247 27.21 -5.25 19.27
C ARG A 247 26.45 -6.31 18.48
N ALA A 248 27.15 -7.12 17.69
CA ALA A 248 26.55 -8.21 16.92
C ALA A 248 25.88 -9.24 17.86
N GLU A 249 26.51 -9.58 18.98
CA GLU A 249 25.91 -10.48 19.97
C GLU A 249 24.73 -9.86 20.74
N ALA A 250 24.72 -8.55 20.97
CA ALA A 250 23.57 -7.85 21.52
C ALA A 250 22.39 -7.91 20.54
N ARG A 251 22.66 -7.75 19.24
CA ARG A 251 21.66 -7.88 18.18
C ARG A 251 21.14 -9.31 18.02
N ARG A 252 22.03 -10.31 18.11
CA ARG A 252 21.66 -11.73 18.13
C ARG A 252 20.73 -12.06 19.31
N ARG A 253 21.05 -11.54 20.49
CA ARG A 253 20.18 -11.65 21.67
C ARG A 253 18.86 -10.92 21.47
N ALA A 254 18.87 -9.71 20.91
CA ALA A 254 17.66 -8.97 20.57
C ALA A 254 16.72 -9.78 19.67
N CYS A 255 17.25 -10.48 18.66
CA CYS A 255 16.41 -11.35 17.82
C CYS A 255 15.67 -12.44 18.60
N ARG A 256 16.33 -13.05 19.60
CA ARG A 256 15.69 -14.05 20.48
C ARG A 256 14.67 -13.40 21.41
N ASP A 257 14.95 -12.22 21.93
CA ASP A 257 14.11 -11.55 22.94
C ASP A 257 12.91 -10.80 22.34
N LEU A 258 13.04 -10.27 21.12
CA LEU A 258 11.99 -9.53 20.42
C LEU A 258 10.96 -10.45 19.77
N ALA A 259 11.40 -11.57 19.20
CA ALA A 259 10.52 -12.53 18.53
C ALA A 259 9.29 -12.92 19.37
N PRO A 260 9.40 -13.40 20.63
CA PRO A 260 8.23 -13.76 21.44
C PRO A 260 7.38 -12.56 21.86
N ARG A 261 7.99 -11.37 22.02
CA ARG A 261 7.28 -10.15 22.47
C ARG A 261 6.32 -9.63 21.42
N PHE A 262 6.74 -9.66 20.15
CA PHE A 262 5.96 -9.11 19.05
C PHE A 262 5.21 -10.18 18.26
N TRP A 263 5.32 -11.46 18.62
CA TRP A 263 4.72 -12.59 17.91
C TRP A 263 3.20 -12.46 17.74
N SER A 264 2.50 -12.05 18.80
CA SER A 264 1.04 -11.85 18.78
C SER A 264 0.63 -10.73 17.83
N SER A 265 1.37 -9.63 17.83
CA SER A 265 1.10 -8.46 16.99
C SER A 265 1.60 -8.60 15.55
N THR A 266 2.42 -9.60 15.24
CA THR A 266 3.01 -9.87 13.91
C THR A 266 2.47 -11.18 13.34
N MET A 267 3.13 -12.30 13.60
CA MET A 267 2.82 -13.60 13.00
C MET A 267 1.41 -14.11 13.30
N LEU A 268 0.84 -13.79 14.46
CA LEU A 268 -0.53 -14.17 14.80
C LEU A 268 -1.58 -13.10 14.47
N ARG A 269 -1.16 -11.92 14.01
CA ARG A 269 -2.10 -10.87 13.60
C ARG A 269 -2.87 -11.33 12.37
N ARG A 270 -4.18 -11.10 12.40
CA ARG A 270 -5.10 -11.50 11.34
C ARG A 270 -6.09 -10.38 11.11
N THR A 271 -6.23 -9.93 9.87
CA THR A 271 -7.33 -9.04 9.49
C THR A 271 -8.13 -9.69 8.35
N PRO A 272 -9.48 -9.74 8.44
CA PRO A 272 -10.32 -10.34 7.40
C PRO A 272 -10.32 -9.49 6.12
N PRO A 273 -10.25 -10.11 4.93
CA PRO A 273 -10.46 -9.40 3.67
C PRO A 273 -11.88 -8.89 3.55
N GLN A 274 -12.03 -7.80 2.81
CA GLN A 274 -13.28 -7.41 2.18
C GLN A 274 -13.17 -7.67 0.68
N ALA A 275 -14.30 -7.96 0.03
CA ALA A 275 -14.35 -8.20 -1.40
C ALA A 275 -15.50 -7.45 -2.06
N ARG A 276 -15.31 -7.06 -3.33
CA ARG A 276 -16.34 -6.45 -4.17
C ARG A 276 -16.07 -6.75 -5.63
N ILE A 277 -17.11 -7.15 -6.35
CA ILE A 277 -17.04 -7.33 -7.80
C ILE A 277 -17.46 -6.05 -8.52
N ILE A 278 -16.61 -5.56 -9.41
CA ILE A 278 -16.92 -4.44 -10.31
C ILE A 278 -16.94 -4.96 -11.74
N SER A 279 -18.03 -4.69 -12.45
CA SER A 279 -18.19 -5.02 -13.87
C SER A 279 -17.89 -3.82 -14.77
N SER A 280 -17.12 -4.02 -15.84
CA SER A 280 -16.90 -3.02 -16.90
C SER A 280 -17.18 -3.60 -18.28
N LYS A 281 -17.64 -2.75 -19.22
CA LYS A 281 -17.89 -3.17 -20.60
C LYS A 281 -16.57 -3.34 -21.33
N THR A 282 -16.41 -4.44 -22.06
CA THR A 282 -15.22 -4.64 -22.90
C THR A 282 -15.40 -3.96 -24.27
N SER A 283 -14.31 -3.40 -24.83
CA SER A 283 -14.34 -2.73 -26.13
C SER A 283 -14.56 -3.67 -27.33
N ASN A 284 -14.38 -4.98 -27.14
CA ASN A 284 -14.12 -5.90 -28.27
C ASN A 284 -15.34 -6.76 -28.69
N THR A 285 -16.39 -6.89 -27.87
CA THR A 285 -17.66 -7.50 -28.30
C THR A 285 -18.86 -6.91 -27.54
N ARG A 286 -20.06 -6.93 -28.14
CA ARG A 286 -21.30 -6.49 -27.48
C ARG A 286 -21.77 -7.42 -26.35
N ALA A 287 -21.09 -8.56 -26.14
CA ALA A 287 -21.53 -9.63 -25.23
C ALA A 287 -20.54 -9.95 -24.09
N SER A 288 -19.28 -9.48 -24.14
CA SER A 288 -18.31 -9.74 -23.06
C SER A 288 -18.24 -8.61 -22.03
N VAL A 289 -18.33 -8.97 -20.77
CA VAL A 289 -18.13 -8.12 -19.59
C VAL A 289 -16.82 -8.52 -18.93
N LEU A 290 -16.07 -7.52 -18.45
CA LEU A 290 -14.90 -7.73 -17.62
C LEU A 290 -15.33 -7.61 -16.15
N LEU A 291 -15.22 -8.71 -15.41
CA LEU A 291 -15.48 -8.74 -13.97
C LEU A 291 -14.16 -8.63 -13.24
N THR A 292 -14.04 -7.67 -12.33
CA THR A 292 -12.86 -7.51 -11.47
C THR A 292 -13.27 -7.72 -10.03
N CYS A 293 -12.73 -8.74 -9.39
CA CYS A 293 -12.88 -8.94 -7.96
C CYS A 293 -11.75 -8.18 -7.27
N HIS A 294 -12.12 -7.15 -6.52
CA HIS A 294 -11.20 -6.43 -5.64
C HIS A 294 -11.27 -7.05 -4.25
N VAL A 295 -10.11 -7.37 -3.68
CA VAL A 295 -9.99 -7.92 -2.33
C VAL A 295 -9.00 -7.05 -1.55
N TRP A 296 -9.37 -6.52 -0.39
CA TRP A 296 -8.54 -5.55 0.34
C TRP A 296 -8.68 -5.67 1.87
N GLY A 297 -7.74 -5.06 2.59
CA GLY A 297 -7.78 -4.91 4.05
C GLY A 297 -7.32 -6.14 4.83
N PHE A 298 -6.76 -7.15 4.16
CA PHE A 298 -6.36 -8.41 4.78
C PHE A 298 -4.89 -8.44 5.19
N TYR A 299 -4.60 -9.29 6.17
CA TYR A 299 -3.26 -9.58 6.67
C TYR A 299 -3.25 -10.99 7.28
N PRO A 300 -2.25 -11.84 6.98
CA PRO A 300 -1.02 -11.58 6.22
C PRO A 300 -1.22 -11.53 4.69
N ALA A 301 -0.13 -11.37 3.93
CA ALA A 301 -0.18 -11.21 2.48
C ALA A 301 -0.69 -12.44 1.70
N GLU A 302 -0.58 -13.64 2.27
CA GLU A 302 -0.94 -14.89 1.59
C GLU A 302 -2.46 -15.05 1.48
N VAL A 303 -2.97 -14.95 0.24
CA VAL A 303 -4.39 -15.06 -0.08
C VAL A 303 -4.60 -15.90 -1.34
N THR A 304 -5.70 -16.65 -1.41
CA THR A 304 -6.10 -17.38 -2.61
C THR A 304 -7.44 -16.85 -3.10
N VAL A 305 -7.50 -16.39 -4.35
CA VAL A 305 -8.71 -15.84 -4.97
C VAL A 305 -9.07 -16.63 -6.23
N SER A 306 -10.31 -17.14 -6.27
CA SER A 306 -10.81 -17.94 -7.38
C SER A 306 -12.17 -17.44 -7.87
N TRP A 307 -12.44 -17.66 -9.15
CA TRP A 307 -13.72 -17.34 -9.78
C TRP A 307 -14.55 -18.62 -9.88
N LEU A 308 -15.83 -18.53 -9.51
CA LEU A 308 -16.83 -19.56 -9.70
C LEU A 308 -17.88 -19.09 -10.71
N LEU A 309 -18.37 -19.99 -11.55
CA LEU A 309 -19.55 -19.82 -12.39
C LEU A 309 -20.57 -20.87 -11.98
N ASN A 310 -21.71 -20.42 -11.47
CA ASN A 310 -22.79 -21.29 -10.99
C ASN A 310 -22.27 -22.38 -10.02
N GLY A 311 -21.33 -21.99 -9.13
CA GLY A 311 -20.69 -22.86 -8.14
C GLY A 311 -19.46 -23.63 -8.61
N ASN A 312 -19.12 -23.63 -9.91
CA ASN A 312 -17.98 -24.37 -10.44
C ASN A 312 -16.77 -23.46 -10.70
N VAL A 313 -15.57 -23.91 -10.34
CA VAL A 313 -14.33 -23.13 -10.53
C VAL A 313 -14.08 -22.87 -12.01
N VAL A 314 -13.82 -21.60 -12.35
CA VAL A 314 -13.49 -21.14 -13.71
C VAL A 314 -11.97 -21.08 -13.85
N GLY A 315 -11.40 -21.74 -14.87
CA GLY A 315 -9.95 -21.76 -15.13
C GLY A 315 -9.23 -22.98 -14.55
N PRO A 316 -7.89 -23.03 -14.63
CA PRO A 316 -7.12 -24.18 -14.13
C PRO A 316 -7.29 -24.33 -12.62
N GLY A 317 -7.27 -25.58 -12.14
CA GLY A 317 -7.64 -26.00 -10.78
C GLY A 317 -6.84 -25.33 -9.66
N GLU A 318 -5.78 -25.99 -9.20
CA GLU A 318 -4.95 -25.49 -8.09
C GLU A 318 -4.24 -24.20 -8.51
N ARG A 319 -4.58 -23.08 -7.88
CA ARG A 319 -3.98 -21.78 -8.17
C ARG A 319 -2.90 -21.48 -7.13
N PRO A 320 -1.71 -21.00 -7.55
CA PRO A 320 -0.76 -20.47 -6.59
C PRO A 320 -1.38 -19.29 -5.82
N PRO A 321 -0.84 -18.96 -4.62
CA PRO A 321 -1.22 -17.76 -3.90
C PRO A 321 -1.22 -16.54 -4.82
N THR A 322 -2.24 -15.70 -4.68
CA THR A 322 -2.38 -14.51 -5.51
C THR A 322 -1.38 -13.46 -5.03
N SER A 323 -0.67 -12.80 -5.95
CA SER A 323 0.24 -11.71 -5.60
C SER A 323 -0.55 -10.59 -4.92
N ALA A 324 -0.17 -10.26 -3.69
CA ALA A 324 -0.78 -9.19 -2.92
C ALA A 324 0.12 -7.94 -2.94
N ILE A 325 -0.50 -6.77 -2.95
CA ILE A 325 0.14 -5.46 -2.95
C ILE A 325 0.02 -4.91 -1.52
N PRO A 326 1.13 -4.48 -0.89
CA PRO A 326 1.08 -3.89 0.44
C PRO A 326 0.50 -2.47 0.39
N ASN A 327 -0.37 -2.14 1.34
CA ASN A 327 -0.89 -0.79 1.52
C ASN A 327 0.03 0.08 2.38
N GLY A 328 1.12 -0.49 2.94
CA GLY A 328 2.06 0.18 3.82
C GLY A 328 1.54 0.41 5.25
N ASP A 329 0.33 -0.04 5.57
CA ASP A 329 -0.34 0.02 6.88
C ASP A 329 -0.56 -1.37 7.50
N TRP A 330 0.24 -2.36 7.06
CA TRP A 330 0.10 -3.79 7.38
C TRP A 330 -1.22 -4.41 6.93
N THR A 331 -1.86 -3.81 5.93
CA THR A 331 -2.88 -4.51 5.16
C THR A 331 -2.42 -4.68 3.73
N TYR A 332 -2.99 -5.68 3.09
CA TYR A 332 -2.70 -6.05 1.72
C TYR A 332 -3.99 -5.96 0.89
N GLN A 333 -3.80 -5.85 -0.42
CA GLN A 333 -4.88 -5.95 -1.38
C GLN A 333 -4.47 -6.70 -2.63
N THR A 334 -5.44 -7.23 -3.36
CA THR A 334 -5.23 -7.84 -4.66
C THR A 334 -6.46 -7.69 -5.55
N ARG A 335 -6.28 -7.94 -6.85
CA ARG A 335 -7.37 -7.92 -7.83
C ARG A 335 -7.22 -9.07 -8.81
N VAL A 336 -8.33 -9.76 -9.07
CA VAL A 336 -8.38 -10.84 -10.07
C VAL A 336 -9.48 -10.53 -11.07
N THR A 337 -9.14 -10.59 -12.35
CA THR A 337 -10.05 -10.27 -13.44
C THR A 337 -10.53 -11.54 -14.17
N LEU A 338 -11.78 -11.52 -14.61
CA LEU A 338 -12.40 -12.55 -15.44
C LEU A 338 -13.12 -11.88 -16.60
N THR A 339 -12.76 -12.26 -17.83
CA THR A 339 -13.55 -11.92 -19.01
C THR A 339 -14.64 -12.96 -19.18
N ALA A 340 -15.90 -12.54 -19.13
CA ALA A 340 -17.06 -13.42 -19.20
C ALA A 340 -18.08 -12.95 -20.24
N ALA A 341 -18.87 -13.88 -20.79
CA ALA A 341 -20.04 -13.58 -21.62
C ALA A 341 -21.30 -14.04 -20.86
N PRO A 342 -21.80 -13.23 -19.91
CA PRO A 342 -22.83 -13.67 -18.97
C PRO A 342 -24.18 -13.86 -19.67
N THR A 343 -24.87 -14.95 -19.33
CA THR A 343 -26.25 -15.22 -19.75
C THR A 343 -27.24 -14.93 -18.61
N ALA A 344 -28.51 -14.71 -18.94
CA ALA A 344 -29.53 -14.45 -17.93
C ALA A 344 -29.69 -15.68 -17.01
N GLY A 345 -29.46 -15.48 -15.72
CA GLY A 345 -29.47 -16.55 -14.71
C GLY A 345 -28.09 -17.02 -14.27
N ASP A 346 -27.00 -16.60 -14.94
CA ASP A 346 -25.65 -16.89 -14.47
C ASP A 346 -25.33 -16.13 -13.18
N THR A 347 -24.66 -16.81 -12.26
CA THR A 347 -24.07 -16.21 -11.05
C THR A 347 -22.57 -16.45 -11.08
N PHE A 348 -21.82 -15.35 -11.09
CA PHE A 348 -20.38 -15.35 -10.95
C PHE A 348 -20.03 -15.02 -9.51
N SER A 349 -19.15 -15.83 -8.90
CA SER A 349 -18.75 -15.60 -7.52
C SER A 349 -17.24 -15.52 -7.40
N CYS A 350 -16.76 -14.58 -6.60
CA CYS A 350 -15.37 -14.47 -6.20
C CYS A 350 -15.20 -15.16 -4.85
N LEU A 351 -14.50 -16.28 -4.83
CA LEU A 351 -14.20 -17.07 -3.64
C LEU A 351 -12.81 -16.69 -3.12
N VAL A 352 -12.77 -16.13 -1.92
CA VAL A 352 -11.56 -15.66 -1.25
C VAL A 352 -11.27 -16.55 -0.05
N GLN A 353 -10.12 -17.22 -0.10
CA GLN A 353 -9.60 -18.03 1.01
C GLN A 353 -8.43 -17.28 1.65
N HIS A 354 -8.51 -17.12 2.96
CA HIS A 354 -7.51 -16.41 3.74
C HIS A 354 -7.51 -16.92 5.18
N VAL A 355 -6.33 -17.00 5.80
CA VAL A 355 -6.13 -17.61 7.14
C VAL A 355 -6.86 -16.89 8.28
N SER A 356 -7.34 -15.66 8.06
CA SER A 356 -8.17 -14.94 9.05
C SER A 356 -9.66 -15.25 8.98
N LEU A 357 -10.09 -16.11 8.04
CA LEU A 357 -11.47 -16.50 7.85
C LEU A 357 -11.69 -17.95 8.27
N ASP A 358 -12.73 -18.22 9.05
CA ASP A 358 -13.17 -19.59 9.37
C ASP A 358 -13.84 -20.27 8.15
N GLU A 359 -14.60 -19.48 7.38
CA GLU A 359 -15.25 -19.89 6.14
C GLU A 359 -14.82 -18.94 5.00
N PRO A 360 -14.66 -19.45 3.77
CA PRO A 360 -14.21 -18.61 2.66
C PRO A 360 -15.21 -17.50 2.35
N LEU A 361 -14.71 -16.30 2.08
CA LEU A 361 -15.54 -15.16 1.71
C LEU A 361 -16.00 -15.34 0.26
N LEU A 362 -17.32 -15.30 0.05
CA LEU A 362 -17.95 -15.42 -1.26
C LEU A 362 -18.67 -14.11 -1.61
N GLU A 363 -18.17 -13.42 -2.64
CA GLU A 363 -18.82 -12.23 -3.19
C GLU A 363 -19.47 -12.59 -4.53
N GLU A 364 -20.75 -12.26 -4.72
CA GLU A 364 -21.52 -12.68 -5.89
C GLU A 364 -21.86 -11.52 -6.84
N TRP A 365 -21.94 -11.85 -8.12
CA TRP A 365 -22.36 -10.94 -9.19
C TRP A 365 -23.23 -11.66 -10.20
N SER A 366 -24.36 -11.05 -10.55
CA SER A 366 -25.28 -11.52 -11.60
C SER A 366 -25.50 -10.42 -12.63
N PRO A 367 -25.70 -10.75 -13.92
CA PRO A 367 -26.02 -9.76 -14.94
C PRO A 367 -27.36 -9.08 -14.64
N GLY A 368 -27.38 -7.74 -14.55
CA GLY A 368 -28.58 -6.96 -14.28
C GLY A 368 -28.35 -5.75 -13.38
N LEU A 369 -29.43 -5.17 -12.87
CA LEU A 369 -29.36 -4.13 -11.84
C LEU A 369 -29.06 -4.76 -10.47
N SER A 370 -28.29 -4.07 -9.63
CA SER A 370 -28.10 -4.50 -8.25
C SER A 370 -29.45 -4.56 -7.51
N PRO A 371 -29.63 -5.45 -6.53
CA PRO A 371 -30.92 -5.62 -5.84
C PRO A 371 -31.49 -4.30 -5.30
N GLY A 372 -30.63 -3.46 -4.70
CA GLY A 372 -31.03 -2.15 -4.18
C GLY A 372 -31.48 -1.17 -5.28
N LEU A 373 -30.85 -1.21 -6.46
CA LEU A 373 -31.24 -0.37 -7.59
C LEU A 373 -32.52 -0.89 -8.24
N THR A 374 -32.71 -2.20 -8.34
CA THR A 374 -33.95 -2.83 -8.80
C THR A 374 -35.15 -2.39 -7.94
N VAL A 375 -35.01 -2.39 -6.62
CA VAL A 375 -36.06 -1.91 -5.71
C VAL A 375 -36.36 -0.43 -5.93
N LYS A 376 -35.32 0.43 -6.04
CA LYS A 376 -35.51 1.86 -6.31
C LYS A 376 -36.24 2.12 -7.63
N VAL A 377 -35.88 1.40 -8.69
CA VAL A 377 -36.54 1.50 -10.01
C VAL A 377 -37.97 0.99 -9.94
N ALA A 378 -38.24 -0.11 -9.24
CA ALA A 378 -39.59 -0.63 -9.05
C ALA A 378 -40.49 0.38 -8.30
N VAL A 379 -39.99 0.99 -7.22
CA VAL A 379 -40.75 2.02 -6.49
C VAL A 379 -41.02 3.25 -7.37
N ALA A 380 -40.00 3.73 -8.09
CA ALA A 380 -40.14 4.89 -8.98
C ALA A 380 -41.16 4.64 -10.11
N THR A 381 -41.14 3.45 -10.71
CA THR A 381 -42.09 3.07 -11.77
C THR A 381 -43.51 2.96 -11.25
N VAL A 382 -43.74 2.37 -10.07
CA VAL A 382 -45.07 2.32 -9.44
C VAL A 382 -45.62 3.71 -9.16
N LEU A 383 -44.80 4.60 -8.57
CA LEU A 383 -45.22 5.98 -8.29
C LEU A 383 -45.53 6.77 -9.56
N MET A 384 -44.73 6.58 -10.62
CA MET A 384 -44.97 7.21 -11.91
C MET A 384 -46.31 6.74 -12.53
N VAL A 385 -46.59 5.44 -12.51
CA VAL A 385 -47.84 4.88 -13.03
C VAL A 385 -49.05 5.39 -12.24
N LEU A 386 -48.96 5.43 -10.91
CA LEU A 386 -50.00 6.01 -10.06
C LEU A 386 -50.22 7.49 -10.39
N GLY A 387 -49.15 8.29 -10.48
CA GLY A 387 -49.23 9.70 -10.84
C GLY A 387 -49.88 9.94 -12.20
N LEU A 388 -49.48 9.17 -13.22
CA LEU A 388 -50.10 9.22 -14.56
C LEU A 388 -51.58 8.85 -14.53
N SER A 389 -51.96 7.83 -13.74
CA SER A 389 -53.36 7.43 -13.63
C SER A 389 -54.23 8.55 -13.01
N PHE A 390 -53.78 9.18 -11.93
CA PHE A 390 -54.47 10.33 -11.33
C PHE A 390 -54.56 11.53 -12.28
N PHE A 391 -53.49 11.80 -13.03
CA PHE A 391 -53.48 12.87 -14.02
C PHE A 391 -54.50 12.62 -15.13
N ILE A 392 -54.55 11.40 -15.70
CA ILE A 392 -55.50 11.03 -16.74
C ILE A 392 -56.94 11.14 -16.23
N VAL A 393 -57.22 10.63 -15.03
CA VAL A 393 -58.54 10.75 -14.39
C VAL A 393 -58.90 12.23 -14.18
N GLY A 394 -57.97 13.04 -13.70
CA GLY A 394 -58.16 14.48 -13.52
C GLY A 394 -58.48 15.21 -14.83
N VAL A 395 -57.77 14.88 -15.92
CA VAL A 395 -58.03 15.44 -17.26
C VAL A 395 -59.40 15.01 -17.78
N TYR A 396 -59.77 13.74 -17.59
CA TYR A 396 -61.07 13.22 -17.99
C TYR A 396 -62.20 13.95 -17.23
N CYS A 397 -62.08 14.08 -15.90
CA CYS A 397 -63.02 14.83 -15.09
C CYS A 397 -63.07 16.32 -15.45
N TYR A 398 -61.95 16.94 -15.80
CA TYR A 398 -61.89 18.34 -16.23
C TYR A 398 -62.61 18.56 -17.57
N ARG A 399 -62.38 17.67 -18.55
CA ARG A 399 -63.07 17.73 -19.85
C ARG A 399 -64.54 17.33 -19.78
N GLY A 400 -64.92 16.54 -18.77
CA GLY A 400 -66.31 16.17 -18.49
C GLY A 400 -67.10 17.22 -17.70
N LYS A 401 -66.48 18.31 -17.23
CA LYS A 401 -67.23 19.42 -16.60
C LYS A 401 -67.99 20.18 -17.70
N PRO A 402 -69.32 20.39 -17.54
CA PRO A 402 -70.05 21.28 -18.43
C PRO A 402 -69.45 22.69 -18.36
N PRO A 403 -69.49 23.48 -19.45
CA PRO A 403 -69.05 24.87 -19.42
C PRO A 403 -69.76 25.59 -18.27
N ALA A 404 -69.01 26.40 -17.52
CA ALA A 404 -69.56 27.19 -16.42
C ALA A 404 -70.82 27.91 -16.91
N PRO A 405 -71.94 27.89 -16.15
CA PRO A 405 -73.15 28.58 -16.56
C PRO A 405 -72.79 30.03 -16.87
N GLY A 406 -73.07 30.43 -18.12
CA GLY A 406 -72.87 31.80 -18.58
C GLY A 406 -73.59 32.76 -17.64
N TYR A 407 -72.95 33.92 -17.44
CA TYR A 407 -73.44 35.03 -16.63
C TYR A 407 -74.97 35.19 -16.73
N THR A 408 -75.69 34.91 -15.65
CA THR A 408 -77.11 35.23 -15.54
C THR A 408 -77.22 36.72 -15.19
N PRO A 409 -77.74 37.58 -16.08
CA PRO A 409 -77.93 38.99 -15.75
C PRO A 409 -79.04 39.10 -14.68
N LEU A 410 -78.80 39.93 -13.67
CA LEU A 410 -79.79 40.25 -12.65
C LEU A 410 -80.96 41.04 -13.29
N PRO A 411 -82.21 40.86 -12.82
CA PRO A 411 -83.33 41.63 -13.32
C PRO A 411 -83.14 43.11 -12.95
N GLY A 412 -82.84 43.96 -13.94
CA GLY A 412 -82.73 45.42 -13.75
C GLY A 412 -81.77 46.15 -14.68
N ASP A 413 -80.83 45.47 -15.34
CA ASP A 413 -79.85 46.15 -16.18
C ASP A 413 -80.33 46.34 -17.62
N THR A 414 -80.82 47.53 -17.93
CA THR A 414 -80.95 48.04 -19.30
C THR A 414 -79.63 48.66 -19.75
N TYR A 415 -78.79 47.89 -20.44
CA TYR A 415 -77.79 48.48 -21.34
C TYR A 415 -78.27 48.28 -22.79
N PRO A 416 -78.42 49.36 -23.57
CA PRO A 416 -78.84 49.25 -24.96
C PRO A 416 -77.75 48.59 -25.79
N ALA A 417 -78.15 47.70 -26.68
CA ALA A 417 -77.28 47.12 -27.70
C ALA A 417 -76.68 48.25 -28.55
N GLY A 418 -75.38 48.48 -28.38
CA GLY A 418 -74.58 49.25 -29.34
C GLY A 418 -74.26 48.35 -30.53
N SER A 419 -74.93 48.60 -31.65
CA SER A 419 -74.49 48.16 -32.97
C SER A 419 -73.20 48.91 -33.35
N ILE A 420 -72.14 48.17 -33.70
CA ILE A 420 -71.37 48.21 -34.96
C ILE A 420 -70.41 47.02 -34.94
#